data_AF-A0A924RQC2-F1
#
_entry.id   AF-A0A924RQC2-F1
#
_cell.length_a   1.000
_cell.length_b   1.000
_cell.length_c   1.000
_cell.angle_alpha   90.00
_cell.angle_beta   90.00
_cell.angle_gamma   90.00
#
_symmetry.space_group_name_H-M   'P 1'
#
loop_
_entity.id
_entity.type
_entity.pdbx_description
1 polymer ?
#
loop_
_entity_poly.entity_id
_entity_poly.type
_entity_poly.pdbx_seq_one_letter_code
_entity_poly.pdbx_strand_id
1 'polypeptide(L)'
;MRAFVSLIGAGPGDPGLLTLKGKMRLGEAEVVLYDYLSSADLLKFSPQAEKIFVGKKGFSQYISQEDINALIVEKALEGGGKRVVRLKGGDPYVFGRGGEEAEACCEHNIPFEVVPGVTSAIAALAYAGIPITHRGSGSSFAVLTGNEMLRDDDKLDYRAYAGIDTLVFLMGVRTLPRIVAKLLEAGRDPQTPAATVQWGTTTRQKAVGATLETIVDAVEGAGIEAPAITVVGEVARYRESLRWFDTLPLFGRRVAVTRTREGNSRLKELLEARGANVLEVPLIKFAPSSDPQTLHRTLSQLSSGQ
;
A
#
# COMPACT_ATOMS: atom_id res chain seq x y z
N MET A 1 24.26 -11.33 17.39
CA MET A 1 22.80 -11.55 17.39
C MET A 1 22.49 -12.27 16.09
N ARG A 2 21.65 -13.30 16.01
CA ARG A 2 21.56 -14.07 14.74
C ARG A 2 20.89 -13.21 13.66
N ALA A 3 21.54 -13.06 12.50
CA ALA A 3 20.97 -12.43 11.32
C ALA A 3 19.61 -13.04 10.98
N PHE A 4 18.61 -12.21 10.68
CA PHE A 4 17.27 -12.69 10.32
C PHE A 4 16.54 -11.66 9.44
N VAL A 5 15.92 -12.11 8.35
CA VAL A 5 15.18 -11.25 7.41
C VAL A 5 13.68 -11.54 7.47
N SER A 6 12.85 -10.50 7.58
CA SER A 6 11.40 -10.61 7.44
C SER A 6 10.95 -9.85 6.19
N LEU A 7 10.45 -10.57 5.19
CA LEU A 7 9.80 -9.98 4.01
C LEU A 7 8.32 -9.76 4.35
N ILE A 8 7.90 -8.51 4.53
CA ILE A 8 6.58 -8.17 5.07
C ILE A 8 5.74 -7.43 4.03
N GLY A 9 4.53 -7.93 3.79
CA GLY A 9 3.52 -7.20 3.05
C GLY A 9 2.90 -6.07 3.89
N ALA A 10 3.08 -4.84 3.43
CA ALA A 10 2.59 -3.62 4.05
C ALA A 10 1.07 -3.41 3.88
N GLY A 11 0.43 -4.17 2.99
CA GLY A 11 -0.91 -3.88 2.53
C GLY A 11 -0.95 -2.76 1.46
N PRO A 12 -2.14 -2.41 0.95
CA PRO A 12 -2.31 -1.52 -0.20
C PRO A 12 -2.20 -0.02 0.12
N GLY A 13 -2.12 0.36 1.41
CA GLY A 13 -1.96 1.76 1.82
C GLY A 13 -2.51 2.03 3.22
N ASP A 14 -3.73 1.58 3.51
CA ASP A 14 -4.36 1.70 4.83
C ASP A 14 -3.52 0.97 5.91
N PRO A 15 -2.98 1.68 6.92
CA PRO A 15 -2.22 1.07 8.01
C PRO A 15 -3.00 0.00 8.80
N GLY A 16 -4.33 0.07 8.79
CA GLY A 16 -5.21 -0.92 9.41
C GLY A 16 -5.21 -2.29 8.71
N LEU A 17 -4.69 -2.36 7.48
CA LEU A 17 -4.55 -3.60 6.71
C LEU A 17 -3.19 -4.29 6.90
N LEU A 18 -2.29 -3.72 7.72
CA LEU A 18 -1.08 -4.43 8.15
C LEU A 18 -1.46 -5.62 9.04
N THR A 19 -0.90 -6.78 8.75
CA THR A 19 -1.15 -7.98 9.57
C THR A 19 -0.54 -7.84 10.97
N LEU A 20 -1.14 -8.51 11.96
CA LEU A 20 -0.63 -8.51 13.33
C LEU A 20 0.83 -8.98 13.40
N LYS A 21 1.17 -10.02 12.64
CA LYS A 21 2.54 -10.53 12.52
C LYS A 21 3.47 -9.50 11.87
N GLY A 22 3.00 -8.78 10.85
CA GLY A 22 3.78 -7.72 10.20
C GLY A 22 4.11 -6.58 11.18
N LYS A 23 3.12 -6.16 11.99
CA LYS A 23 3.32 -5.17 13.05
C LYS A 23 4.31 -5.63 14.12
N MET A 24 4.21 -6.88 14.56
CA MET A 24 5.14 -7.48 15.53
C MET A 24 6.59 -7.44 15.03
N ARG A 25 6.83 -7.89 13.79
CA ARG A 25 8.17 -7.90 13.20
C ARG A 25 8.73 -6.51 12.92
N LEU A 26 7.89 -5.56 12.52
CA LEU A 26 8.31 -4.16 12.46
C LEU A 26 8.77 -3.65 13.84
N GLY A 27 8.07 -4.00 14.91
CA GLY A 27 8.46 -3.59 16.28
C GLY A 27 9.79 -4.15 16.76
N GLU A 28 10.21 -5.30 16.22
CA GLU A 28 11.47 -5.97 16.56
C GLU A 28 12.64 -5.56 15.66
N ALA A 29 12.37 -4.87 14.56
CA ALA A 29 13.35 -4.58 13.52
C ALA A 29 14.48 -3.67 14.00
N GLU A 30 15.70 -3.96 13.54
CA GLU A 30 16.88 -3.09 13.71
C GLU A 30 17.13 -2.27 12.44
N VAL A 31 16.78 -2.82 11.28
CA VAL A 31 16.82 -2.14 9.99
C VAL A 31 15.51 -2.38 9.25
N VAL A 32 14.94 -1.34 8.64
CA VAL A 32 13.74 -1.42 7.80
C VAL A 32 14.05 -0.86 6.41
N LEU A 33 14.07 -1.74 5.41
CA LEU A 33 14.11 -1.38 4.00
C LEU A 33 12.68 -1.25 3.46
N TYR A 34 12.32 -0.09 2.93
CA TYR A 34 10.94 0.20 2.49
C TYR A 34 10.92 0.93 1.15
N ASP A 35 9.84 0.80 0.40
CA ASP A 35 9.68 1.40 -0.93
C ASP A 35 8.49 2.37 -1.01
N TYR A 36 8.30 2.98 -2.18
CA TYR A 36 7.30 4.01 -2.41
C TYR A 36 5.86 3.57 -2.12
N LEU A 37 5.54 2.29 -2.31
CA LEU A 37 4.18 1.77 -2.14
C LEU A 37 3.90 1.31 -0.70
N SER A 38 4.93 1.18 0.13
CA SER A 38 4.76 0.98 1.57
C SER A 38 4.37 2.30 2.25
N SER A 39 3.30 2.27 3.06
CA SER A 39 2.83 3.46 3.77
C SER A 39 3.87 3.91 4.81
N ALA A 40 4.34 5.17 4.71
CA ALA A 40 5.29 5.75 5.65
C ALA A 40 4.77 5.74 7.10
N ASP A 41 3.45 5.72 7.29
CA ASP A 41 2.82 5.63 8.61
C ASP A 41 3.14 4.32 9.33
N LEU A 42 3.52 3.27 8.62
CA LEU A 42 3.93 2.00 9.22
C LEU A 42 5.31 2.08 9.89
N LEU A 43 6.17 3.01 9.44
CA LEU A 43 7.51 3.20 10.00
C LEU A 43 7.48 3.73 11.44
N LYS A 44 6.31 4.19 11.93
CA LYS A 44 6.11 4.56 13.34
C LYS A 44 6.19 3.36 14.28
N PHE A 45 5.97 2.13 13.79
CA PHE A 45 6.11 0.91 14.57
C PHE A 45 7.57 0.52 14.82
N SER A 46 8.51 1.13 14.09
CA SER A 46 9.96 0.88 14.21
C SER A 46 10.72 2.18 14.45
N PRO A 47 10.48 2.90 15.55
CA PRO A 47 11.04 4.24 15.74
C PRO A 47 12.55 4.25 15.91
N GLN A 48 13.13 3.18 16.46
CA GLN A 48 14.56 3.04 16.75
C GLN A 48 15.34 2.34 15.62
N ALA A 49 14.65 1.82 14.60
CA ALA A 49 15.30 1.11 13.51
C ALA A 49 15.94 2.08 12.51
N GLU A 50 17.06 1.67 11.91
CA GLU A 50 17.61 2.32 10.72
C GLU A 50 16.60 2.19 9.56
N LYS A 51 16.20 3.30 8.94
CA LYS A 51 15.18 3.33 7.88
C LYS A 51 15.83 3.64 6.54
N ILE A 52 15.79 2.68 5.63
CA ILE A 52 16.42 2.79 4.32
C ILE A 52 15.35 2.76 3.23
N PHE A 53 15.26 3.83 2.46
CA PHE A 53 14.33 3.92 1.34
C PHE A 53 14.99 3.32 0.09
N VAL A 54 14.34 2.31 -0.51
CA VAL A 54 14.81 1.60 -1.71
C VAL A 54 13.86 1.77 -2.90
N GLY A 55 12.91 2.69 -2.81
CA GLY A 55 11.95 2.99 -3.88
C GLY A 55 12.46 3.99 -4.91
N LYS A 56 11.75 4.09 -6.05
CA LYS A 56 11.96 5.14 -7.05
C LYS A 56 11.24 6.43 -6.61
N LYS A 57 11.95 7.54 -6.43
CA LYS A 57 11.32 8.86 -6.17
C LYS A 57 11.96 9.93 -7.06
N GLY A 58 11.31 10.25 -8.18
CA GLY A 58 11.81 11.27 -9.11
C GLY A 58 13.24 10.98 -9.58
N PHE A 59 14.01 12.03 -9.90
CA PHE A 59 15.39 12.01 -10.43
C PHE A 59 16.47 11.34 -9.54
N SER A 60 16.12 10.48 -8.58
CA SER A 60 17.08 9.70 -7.78
C SER A 60 17.78 8.63 -8.62
N GLN A 61 19.04 8.33 -8.30
CA GLN A 61 19.79 7.22 -8.90
C GLN A 61 18.97 5.92 -8.83
N TYR A 62 18.96 5.19 -9.94
CA TYR A 62 18.23 3.93 -10.07
C TYR A 62 18.90 2.88 -9.17
N ILE A 63 18.17 2.37 -8.17
CA ILE A 63 18.58 1.18 -7.43
C ILE A 63 18.02 -0.04 -8.18
N SER A 64 18.90 -0.96 -8.58
CA SER A 64 18.50 -2.22 -9.21
C SER A 64 17.95 -3.19 -8.16
N GLN A 65 17.33 -4.29 -8.58
CA GLN A 65 16.88 -5.28 -7.59
C GLN A 65 18.05 -6.05 -7.01
N GLU A 66 19.07 -6.27 -7.82
CA GLU A 66 20.34 -6.87 -7.43
C GLU A 66 20.98 -6.03 -6.31
N ASP A 67 20.95 -4.70 -6.41
CA ASP A 67 21.41 -3.79 -5.36
C ASP A 67 20.56 -3.90 -4.09
N ILE A 68 19.23 -4.02 -4.20
CA ILE A 68 18.33 -4.21 -3.05
C ILE A 68 18.63 -5.54 -2.36
N ASN A 69 18.80 -6.61 -3.13
CA ASN A 69 19.10 -7.93 -2.63
C ASN A 69 20.44 -7.93 -1.88
N ALA A 70 21.48 -7.33 -2.49
CA ALA A 70 22.79 -7.16 -1.87
C ALA A 70 22.70 -6.34 -0.56
N LEU A 71 21.92 -5.26 -0.56
CA LEU A 71 21.72 -4.43 0.63
C LEU A 71 21.00 -5.16 1.76
N ILE A 72 20.00 -6.00 1.44
CA ILE A 72 19.32 -6.85 2.45
C ILE A 72 20.35 -7.77 3.12
N VAL A 73 21.18 -8.44 2.31
CA VAL A 73 22.23 -9.36 2.78
C VAL A 73 23.27 -8.62 3.62
N GLU A 74 23.78 -7.50 3.12
CA GLU A 74 24.76 -6.65 3.81
C GLU A 74 24.23 -6.25 5.19
N LYS A 75 23.02 -5.67 5.24
CA LYS A 75 22.41 -5.20 6.49
C LYS A 75 22.11 -6.34 7.45
N ALA A 76 21.76 -7.51 6.95
CA ALA A 76 21.50 -8.68 7.78
C ALA A 76 22.78 -9.22 8.44
N LEU A 77 23.93 -9.15 7.77
CA LEU A 77 25.22 -9.66 8.27
C LEU A 77 26.03 -8.62 9.06
N GLU A 78 25.68 -7.33 8.94
CA GLU A 78 26.35 -6.22 9.62
C GLU A 78 26.45 -6.44 11.14
N GLY A 79 27.60 -6.11 11.75
CA GLY A 79 27.77 -6.10 13.21
C GLY A 79 27.61 -7.46 13.89
N GLY A 80 27.76 -8.57 13.16
CA GLY A 80 27.56 -9.92 13.69
C GLY A 80 26.09 -10.37 13.70
N GLY A 81 25.23 -9.70 12.93
CA GLY A 81 23.88 -10.09 12.58
C GLY A 81 22.78 -9.16 13.10
N LYS A 82 21.87 -8.72 12.22
CA LYS A 82 20.72 -7.85 12.54
C LYS A 82 19.38 -8.47 12.15
N ARG A 83 18.29 -8.02 12.81
CA ARG A 83 16.91 -8.24 12.34
C ARG A 83 16.55 -7.19 11.30
N VAL A 84 16.46 -7.63 10.05
CA VAL A 84 16.11 -6.78 8.90
C VAL A 84 14.68 -7.02 8.50
N VAL A 85 13.91 -5.95 8.35
CA VAL A 85 12.59 -5.98 7.72
C VAL A 85 12.68 -5.40 6.32
N ARG A 86 12.22 -6.15 5.31
CA ARG A 86 11.92 -5.64 3.98
C ARG A 86 10.41 -5.44 3.87
N LEU A 87 9.98 -4.18 4.00
CA LEU A 87 8.58 -3.78 3.95
C LEU A 87 8.17 -3.45 2.51
N LYS A 88 7.23 -4.22 1.96
CA LYS A 88 6.83 -4.16 0.54
C LYS A 88 5.37 -3.78 0.41
N GLY A 89 5.02 -2.89 -0.52
CA GLY A 89 3.61 -2.56 -0.79
C GLY A 89 2.79 -3.80 -1.19
N GLY A 90 1.55 -3.91 -0.69
CA GLY A 90 0.68 -5.04 -0.94
C GLY A 90 1.17 -6.32 -0.28
N ASP A 91 1.42 -7.34 -1.10
CA ASP A 91 1.94 -8.65 -0.69
C ASP A 91 3.32 -8.92 -1.31
N PRO A 92 4.29 -9.51 -0.58
CA PRO A 92 5.64 -9.75 -1.11
C PRO A 92 5.69 -10.56 -2.40
N TYR A 93 4.75 -11.50 -2.59
CA TYR A 93 4.76 -12.49 -3.66
C TYR A 93 3.76 -12.20 -4.79
N VAL A 94 2.92 -11.17 -4.66
CA VAL A 94 2.04 -10.71 -5.76
C VAL A 94 2.73 -9.59 -6.53
N PHE A 95 3.48 -9.95 -7.57
CA PHE A 95 4.29 -9.03 -8.40
C PHE A 95 5.25 -8.12 -7.60
N GLY A 96 5.60 -8.53 -6.38
CA GLY A 96 6.44 -7.76 -5.47
C GLY A 96 7.93 -8.07 -5.58
N ARG A 97 8.34 -9.11 -6.33
CA ARG A 97 9.74 -9.63 -6.38
C ARG A 97 10.27 -10.16 -5.04
N GLY A 98 9.38 -10.50 -4.09
CA GLY A 98 9.80 -11.09 -2.81
C GLY A 98 10.51 -12.44 -2.96
N GLY A 99 10.21 -13.19 -4.04
CA GLY A 99 10.91 -14.45 -4.34
C GLY A 99 12.40 -14.25 -4.58
N GLU A 100 12.77 -13.27 -5.41
CA GLU A 100 14.18 -12.94 -5.70
C GLU A 100 14.92 -12.46 -4.43
N GLU A 101 14.26 -11.67 -3.58
CA GLU A 101 14.83 -11.23 -2.29
C GLU A 101 15.02 -12.41 -1.31
N ALA A 102 14.11 -13.40 -1.32
CA ALA A 102 14.23 -14.61 -0.53
C ALA A 102 15.34 -15.54 -1.04
N GLU A 103 15.49 -15.68 -2.36
CA GLU A 103 16.58 -16.43 -2.99
C GLU A 103 17.95 -15.89 -2.58
N ALA A 104 18.12 -14.56 -2.60
CA ALA A 104 19.35 -13.92 -2.12
C ALA A 104 19.66 -14.24 -0.65
N CYS A 105 18.64 -14.35 0.21
CA CYS A 105 18.81 -14.78 1.60
C CYS A 105 19.26 -16.24 1.69
N CYS A 106 18.67 -17.13 0.88
CA CYS A 106 19.05 -18.55 0.80
C CYS A 106 20.51 -18.70 0.38
N GLU A 107 20.95 -18.02 -0.68
CA GLU A 107 22.31 -18.08 -1.21
C GLU A 107 23.37 -17.70 -0.16
N HIS A 108 23.02 -16.79 0.76
CA HIS A 108 23.90 -16.30 1.82
C HIS A 108 23.66 -17.00 3.18
N ASN A 109 22.85 -18.06 3.22
CA ASN A 109 22.50 -18.80 4.44
C ASN A 109 21.89 -17.92 5.55
N ILE A 110 21.17 -16.87 5.16
CA ILE A 110 20.45 -15.99 6.09
C ILE A 110 19.06 -16.56 6.31
N PRO A 111 18.68 -16.89 7.56
CA PRO A 111 17.32 -17.34 7.83
C PRO A 111 16.33 -16.19 7.58
N PHE A 112 15.23 -16.50 6.92
CA PHE A 112 14.20 -15.53 6.60
C PHE A 112 12.80 -16.08 6.83
N GLU A 113 11.83 -15.18 6.86
CA GLU A 113 10.43 -15.52 6.75
C GLU A 113 9.69 -14.56 5.84
N VAL A 114 8.55 -15.02 5.33
CA VAL A 114 7.60 -14.20 4.58
C VAL A 114 6.36 -14.01 5.44
N VAL A 115 5.98 -12.75 5.63
CA VAL A 115 4.73 -12.36 6.27
C VAL A 115 3.81 -11.81 5.18
N PRO A 116 2.77 -12.57 4.78
CA PRO A 116 1.84 -12.13 3.74
C PRO A 116 1.17 -10.82 4.09
N GLY A 117 0.84 -10.06 3.05
CA GLY A 117 0.11 -8.81 3.15
C GLY A 117 -1.21 -8.85 2.39
N VAL A 118 -2.07 -7.88 2.68
CA VAL A 118 -3.30 -7.71 1.90
C VAL A 118 -2.93 -7.15 0.53
N THR A 119 -3.13 -7.93 -0.54
CA THR A 119 -2.81 -7.49 -1.90
C THR A 119 -3.75 -6.40 -2.41
N SER A 120 -3.21 -5.44 -3.18
CA SER A 120 -4.01 -4.41 -3.85
C SER A 120 -5.00 -4.98 -4.85
N ALA A 121 -4.69 -6.13 -5.47
CA ALA A 121 -5.57 -6.81 -6.43
C ALA A 121 -6.97 -7.13 -5.85
N ILE A 122 -7.06 -7.28 -4.53
CA ILE A 122 -8.33 -7.56 -3.83
C ILE A 122 -8.79 -6.32 -3.06
N ALA A 123 -7.92 -5.75 -2.23
CA ALA A 123 -8.35 -4.72 -1.28
C ALA A 123 -8.69 -3.38 -1.93
N ALA A 124 -8.00 -2.97 -2.99
CA ALA A 124 -8.37 -1.74 -3.69
C ALA A 124 -9.77 -1.87 -4.34
N LEU A 125 -10.13 -3.05 -4.83
CA LEU A 125 -11.48 -3.32 -5.34
C LEU A 125 -12.50 -3.34 -4.21
N ALA A 126 -12.21 -4.02 -3.10
CA ALA A 126 -13.11 -4.07 -1.94
C ALA A 126 -13.44 -2.68 -1.38
N TYR A 127 -12.44 -1.79 -1.30
CA TYR A 127 -12.63 -0.40 -0.87
C TYR A 127 -13.28 0.49 -1.96
N ALA A 128 -13.36 0.01 -3.20
CA ALA A 128 -14.15 0.65 -4.26
C ALA A 128 -15.59 0.09 -4.37
N GLY A 129 -15.97 -0.86 -3.50
CA GLY A 129 -17.27 -1.54 -3.57
C GLY A 129 -17.34 -2.63 -4.65
N ILE A 130 -16.21 -3.17 -5.08
CA ILE A 130 -16.13 -4.20 -6.12
C ILE A 130 -15.65 -5.50 -5.47
N PRO A 131 -16.51 -6.53 -5.32
CA PRO A 131 -16.06 -7.81 -4.86
C PRO A 131 -15.22 -8.50 -5.95
N ILE A 132 -14.15 -9.21 -5.59
CA ILE A 132 -13.32 -9.91 -6.58
C ILE A 132 -14.04 -11.11 -7.23
N THR A 133 -15.01 -11.68 -6.51
CA THR A 133 -15.90 -12.73 -6.99
C THR A 133 -17.29 -12.50 -6.44
N HIS A 134 -18.33 -12.86 -7.20
CA HIS A 134 -19.71 -12.77 -6.74
C HIS A 134 -20.55 -13.86 -7.42
N ARG A 135 -21.45 -14.48 -6.65
CA ARG A 135 -22.33 -15.53 -7.17
C ARG A 135 -23.16 -14.98 -8.34
N GLY A 136 -23.12 -15.65 -9.49
CA GLY A 136 -23.82 -15.22 -10.70
C GLY A 136 -23.07 -14.18 -11.55
N SER A 137 -21.89 -13.71 -11.13
CA SER A 137 -21.08 -12.72 -11.86
C SER A 137 -19.65 -13.17 -12.12
N GLY A 138 -19.31 -14.40 -11.75
CA GLY A 138 -18.01 -15.02 -11.99
C GLY A 138 -17.60 -15.99 -10.90
N SER A 139 -16.95 -17.09 -11.31
CA SER A 139 -16.38 -18.12 -10.43
C SER A 139 -14.85 -18.18 -10.48
N SER A 140 -14.25 -17.47 -11.43
CA SER A 140 -12.82 -17.42 -11.68
C SER A 140 -12.30 -15.98 -11.70
N PHE A 141 -11.05 -15.80 -11.29
CA PHE A 141 -10.35 -14.54 -11.50
C PHE A 141 -8.88 -14.77 -11.78
N ALA A 142 -8.25 -13.83 -12.49
CA ALA A 142 -6.82 -13.82 -12.73
C ALA A 142 -6.23 -12.43 -12.45
N VAL A 143 -5.01 -12.41 -11.93
CA VAL A 143 -4.24 -11.18 -11.70
C VAL A 143 -3.07 -11.16 -12.66
N LEU A 144 -2.99 -10.10 -13.45
CA LEU A 144 -2.03 -9.89 -14.53
C LEU A 144 -1.25 -8.61 -14.28
N THR A 145 -0.06 -8.50 -14.85
CA THR A 145 0.72 -7.26 -14.85
C THR A 145 0.66 -6.58 -16.22
N GLY A 146 0.32 -5.30 -16.24
CA GLY A 146 0.34 -4.50 -17.46
C GLY A 146 1.75 -4.08 -17.91
N ASN A 147 2.78 -4.34 -17.11
CA ASN A 147 4.17 -4.07 -17.50
C ASN A 147 4.67 -5.03 -18.59
N GLU A 148 4.10 -6.22 -18.72
CA GLU A 148 4.45 -7.15 -19.79
C GLU A 148 4.10 -6.59 -21.17
N MET A 149 3.13 -5.67 -21.25
CA MET A 149 2.78 -4.95 -22.48
C MET A 149 3.80 -3.89 -22.91
N LEU A 150 4.82 -3.59 -22.08
CA LEU A 150 5.87 -2.64 -22.45
C LEU A 150 6.99 -3.28 -23.27
N ARG A 151 6.96 -4.61 -23.44
CA ARG A 151 7.98 -5.34 -24.19
C ARG A 151 7.42 -5.70 -25.58
N ASP A 152 8.25 -5.61 -26.61
CA ASP A 152 7.87 -5.89 -28.00
C ASP A 152 7.66 -7.40 -28.27
N ASP A 153 8.07 -8.25 -27.32
CA ASP A 153 7.73 -9.67 -27.30
C ASP A 153 6.39 -9.88 -26.57
N ASP A 154 5.27 -9.69 -27.28
CA ASP A 154 3.91 -10.04 -26.83
C ASP A 154 3.84 -11.56 -26.51
N LYS A 155 4.33 -11.95 -25.32
CA LYS A 155 4.37 -13.34 -24.84
C LYS A 155 3.03 -13.81 -24.27
N LEU A 156 2.14 -12.88 -23.96
CA LEU A 156 0.83 -13.17 -23.39
C LEU A 156 -0.20 -13.39 -24.50
N ASP A 157 -0.69 -14.63 -24.64
CA ASP A 157 -1.85 -14.93 -25.47
C ASP A 157 -3.14 -14.53 -24.73
N TYR A 158 -3.67 -13.35 -25.06
CA TYR A 158 -4.90 -12.82 -24.46
C TYR A 158 -6.14 -13.70 -24.68
N ARG A 159 -6.10 -14.60 -25.67
CA ARG A 159 -7.19 -15.57 -25.88
C ARG A 159 -7.36 -16.50 -24.68
N ALA A 160 -6.27 -16.83 -23.99
CA ALA A 160 -6.31 -17.64 -22.76
C ALA A 160 -7.02 -16.92 -21.60
N TYR A 161 -7.08 -15.58 -21.63
CA TYR A 161 -7.67 -14.78 -20.56
C TYR A 161 -9.10 -14.31 -20.87
N ALA A 162 -9.51 -14.30 -22.14
CA ALA A 162 -10.83 -13.81 -22.56
C ALA A 162 -12.00 -14.55 -21.89
N GLY A 163 -11.81 -15.85 -21.58
CA GLY A 163 -12.80 -16.69 -20.90
C GLY A 163 -12.80 -16.61 -19.38
N ILE A 164 -11.89 -15.86 -18.75
CA ILE A 164 -11.85 -15.68 -17.29
C ILE A 164 -12.87 -14.62 -16.89
N ASP A 165 -13.64 -14.92 -15.84
CA ASP A 165 -14.78 -14.06 -15.48
C ASP A 165 -14.33 -12.67 -15.03
N THR A 166 -13.32 -12.61 -14.16
CA THR A 166 -12.77 -11.37 -13.60
C THR A 166 -11.27 -11.26 -13.86
N LEU A 167 -10.85 -10.27 -14.62
CA LEU A 167 -9.45 -9.97 -14.88
C LEU A 167 -9.03 -8.75 -14.07
N VAL A 168 -7.92 -8.85 -13.33
CA VAL A 168 -7.33 -7.73 -12.59
C VAL A 168 -5.96 -7.41 -13.15
N PHE A 169 -5.77 -6.17 -13.60
CA PHE A 169 -4.52 -5.66 -14.12
C PHE A 169 -3.84 -4.76 -13.10
N LEU A 170 -2.72 -5.22 -12.57
CA LEU A 170 -1.79 -4.41 -11.78
C LEU A 170 -0.80 -3.71 -12.71
N MET A 171 -0.32 -2.53 -12.32
CA MET A 171 0.69 -1.78 -13.09
C MET A 171 0.30 -1.52 -14.56
N GLY A 172 -1.01 -1.53 -14.87
CA GLY A 172 -1.50 -1.46 -16.25
C GLY A 172 -2.08 -0.12 -16.68
N VAL A 173 -2.22 0.86 -15.80
CA VAL A 173 -2.94 2.11 -16.12
C VAL A 173 -2.35 2.86 -17.32
N ARG A 174 -1.02 2.86 -17.49
CA ARG A 174 -0.34 3.48 -18.65
C ARG A 174 -0.47 2.66 -19.92
N THR A 175 -0.63 1.34 -19.80
CA THR A 175 -0.77 0.40 -20.92
C THR A 175 -2.24 0.00 -21.15
N LEU A 176 -3.19 0.66 -20.46
CA LEU A 176 -4.60 0.33 -20.49
C LEU A 176 -5.19 0.36 -21.91
N PRO A 177 -4.88 1.33 -22.79
CA PRO A 177 -5.36 1.31 -24.17
C PRO A 177 -4.96 0.02 -24.92
N ARG A 178 -3.72 -0.46 -24.71
CA ARG A 178 -3.23 -1.71 -25.33
C ARG A 178 -3.92 -2.93 -24.73
N ILE A 179 -4.10 -2.96 -23.41
CA ILE A 179 -4.80 -4.06 -22.72
C ILE A 179 -6.24 -4.18 -23.24
N VAL A 180 -6.96 -3.07 -23.36
CA VAL A 180 -8.32 -3.04 -23.89
C VAL A 180 -8.35 -3.55 -25.32
N ALA A 181 -7.49 -3.03 -26.21
CA ALA A 181 -7.42 -3.47 -27.60
C ALA A 181 -7.19 -4.99 -27.73
N LYS A 182 -6.27 -5.56 -26.93
CA LYS A 182 -5.98 -7.00 -26.93
C LYS A 182 -7.14 -7.85 -26.40
N LEU A 183 -7.86 -7.39 -25.37
CA LEU A 183 -9.03 -8.10 -24.86
C LEU A 183 -10.17 -8.11 -25.89
N LEU A 184 -10.39 -6.99 -26.58
CA LEU A 184 -11.38 -6.90 -27.67
C LEU A 184 -10.99 -7.81 -28.85
N GLU A 185 -9.72 -7.80 -29.27
CA GLU A 185 -9.19 -8.70 -30.31
C GLU A 185 -9.34 -10.18 -29.93
N ALA A 186 -9.18 -10.50 -28.63
CA ALA A 186 -9.38 -11.84 -28.09
C ALA A 186 -10.87 -12.25 -27.96
N GLY A 187 -11.80 -11.38 -28.34
CA GLY A 187 -13.23 -11.66 -28.38
C GLY A 187 -13.99 -11.34 -27.08
N ARG A 188 -13.41 -10.57 -26.16
CA ARG A 188 -14.13 -10.11 -24.96
C ARG A 188 -15.18 -9.06 -25.35
N ASP A 189 -16.38 -9.16 -24.78
CA ASP A 189 -17.49 -8.27 -25.10
C ASP A 189 -17.13 -6.80 -24.78
N PRO A 190 -17.25 -5.85 -25.74
CA PRO A 190 -17.02 -4.42 -25.51
C PRO A 190 -17.85 -3.82 -24.36
N GLN A 191 -19.02 -4.40 -24.08
CA GLN A 191 -19.93 -3.98 -23.02
C GLN A 191 -19.61 -4.60 -21.66
N THR A 192 -18.57 -5.44 -21.57
CA THR A 192 -18.10 -6.01 -20.30
C THR A 192 -17.79 -4.89 -19.31
N PRO A 193 -18.35 -4.92 -18.09
CA PRO A 193 -18.06 -3.91 -17.07
C PRO A 193 -16.58 -3.87 -16.71
N ALA A 194 -16.07 -2.66 -16.52
CA ALA A 194 -14.71 -2.42 -16.10
C ALA A 194 -14.66 -1.28 -15.07
N ALA A 195 -13.65 -1.29 -14.23
CA ALA A 195 -13.40 -0.21 -13.29
C ALA A 195 -11.90 -0.04 -13.03
N THR A 196 -11.48 1.19 -12.79
CA THR A 196 -10.09 1.50 -12.41
C THR A 196 -10.08 2.22 -11.07
N VAL A 197 -9.22 1.76 -10.16
CA VAL A 197 -9.07 2.29 -8.80
C VAL A 197 -7.64 2.74 -8.57
N GLN A 198 -7.45 4.04 -8.39
CA GLN A 198 -6.19 4.65 -7.99
C GLN A 198 -6.10 4.72 -6.46
N TRP A 199 -4.89 4.54 -5.90
CA TRP A 199 -4.62 4.75 -4.46
C TRP A 199 -5.62 4.04 -3.53
N GLY A 200 -6.06 2.84 -3.93
CA GLY A 200 -7.11 2.10 -3.23
C GLY A 200 -6.80 1.94 -1.74
N THR A 201 -7.85 1.95 -0.92
CA THR A 201 -7.81 1.93 0.57
C THR A 201 -7.35 3.21 1.25
N THR A 202 -6.79 4.16 0.51
CA THR A 202 -6.39 5.45 1.07
C THR A 202 -7.46 6.51 0.83
N THR A 203 -7.45 7.58 1.61
CA THR A 203 -8.32 8.74 1.39
C THR A 203 -7.99 9.51 0.09
N ARG A 204 -6.94 9.11 -0.64
CA ARG A 204 -6.59 9.65 -1.97
C ARG A 204 -7.23 8.83 -3.09
N GLN A 205 -8.01 7.80 -2.74
CA GLN A 205 -8.60 6.89 -3.71
C GLN A 205 -9.47 7.66 -4.71
N LYS A 206 -9.23 7.38 -5.99
CA LYS A 206 -10.11 7.77 -7.10
C LYS A 206 -10.54 6.50 -7.80
N ALA A 207 -11.82 6.39 -8.14
CA ALA A 207 -12.31 5.21 -8.83
C ALA A 207 -13.41 5.55 -9.83
N VAL A 208 -13.26 5.03 -11.04
CA VAL A 208 -14.22 5.14 -12.15
C VAL A 208 -14.68 3.76 -12.58
N GLY A 209 -15.94 3.67 -12.99
CA GLY A 209 -16.52 2.50 -13.65
C GLY A 209 -16.98 2.88 -15.05
N ALA A 210 -16.86 1.95 -15.99
CA ALA A 210 -17.27 2.10 -17.39
C ALA A 210 -17.45 0.71 -18.02
N THR A 211 -17.63 0.66 -19.35
CA THR A 211 -17.50 -0.59 -20.12
C THR A 211 -16.06 -0.80 -20.56
N LEU A 212 -15.70 -2.01 -21.01
CA LEU A 212 -14.39 -2.32 -21.55
C LEU A 212 -14.01 -1.38 -22.71
N GLU A 213 -14.97 -1.05 -23.57
CA GLU A 213 -14.78 -0.13 -24.70
C GLU A 213 -14.50 1.32 -24.26
N THR A 214 -15.05 1.76 -23.13
CA THR A 214 -15.05 3.18 -22.72
C THR A 214 -14.18 3.48 -21.49
N ILE A 215 -13.55 2.46 -20.89
CA ILE A 215 -12.78 2.60 -19.65
C ILE A 215 -11.54 3.49 -19.80
N VAL A 216 -10.94 3.54 -20.99
CA VAL A 216 -9.78 4.40 -21.27
C VAL A 216 -10.18 5.86 -21.10
N ASP A 217 -11.23 6.30 -21.79
CA ASP A 217 -11.74 7.67 -21.73
C ASP A 217 -12.19 8.04 -20.31
N ALA A 218 -12.83 7.11 -19.59
CA ALA A 218 -13.25 7.32 -18.21
C ALA A 218 -12.05 7.53 -17.26
N VAL A 219 -10.96 6.79 -17.47
CA VAL A 219 -9.71 6.91 -16.69
C VAL A 219 -9.02 8.25 -16.97
N GLU A 220 -8.92 8.64 -18.24
CA GLU A 220 -8.35 9.92 -18.65
C GLU A 220 -9.18 11.09 -18.13
N GLY A 221 -10.50 11.06 -18.30
CA GLY A 221 -11.41 12.10 -17.82
C GLY A 221 -11.39 12.30 -16.31
N ALA A 222 -11.08 11.27 -15.52
CA ALA A 222 -10.93 11.37 -14.06
C ALA A 222 -9.51 11.75 -13.60
N GLY A 223 -8.56 11.86 -14.53
CA GLY A 223 -7.15 12.11 -14.22
C GLY A 223 -6.58 11.06 -13.26
N ILE A 224 -6.84 9.77 -13.56
CA ILE A 224 -6.30 8.64 -12.83
C ILE A 224 -4.93 8.26 -13.41
N GLU A 225 -3.94 8.17 -12.52
CA GLU A 225 -2.56 7.82 -12.86
C GLU A 225 -2.06 6.65 -12.00
N ALA A 226 -0.80 6.23 -12.16
CA ALA A 226 -0.21 5.23 -11.28
C ALA A 226 -0.04 5.76 -9.84
N PRO A 227 -0.13 4.91 -8.80
CA PRO A 227 -0.51 3.50 -8.83
C PRO A 227 -2.04 3.34 -8.92
N ALA A 228 -2.49 2.56 -9.91
CA ALA A 228 -3.88 2.19 -10.10
C ALA A 228 -4.00 0.73 -10.55
N ILE A 229 -5.16 0.14 -10.25
CA ILE A 229 -5.53 -1.20 -10.69
C ILE A 229 -6.77 -1.11 -11.58
N THR A 230 -6.86 -1.96 -12.59
CA THR A 230 -8.05 -2.06 -13.43
C THR A 230 -8.64 -3.46 -13.30
N VAL A 231 -9.96 -3.55 -13.14
CA VAL A 231 -10.70 -4.81 -13.17
C VAL A 231 -11.63 -4.82 -14.38
N VAL A 232 -11.73 -5.97 -15.04
CA VAL A 232 -12.63 -6.23 -16.18
C VAL A 232 -13.43 -7.49 -15.91
N GLY A 233 -14.75 -7.35 -15.74
CA GLY A 233 -15.68 -8.44 -15.45
C GLY A 233 -16.96 -7.92 -14.82
N GLU A 234 -18.02 -8.74 -14.82
CA GLU A 234 -19.35 -8.35 -14.34
C GLU A 234 -19.35 -7.81 -12.90
N VAL A 235 -18.38 -8.24 -12.08
CA VAL A 235 -18.22 -7.74 -10.71
C VAL A 235 -18.02 -6.22 -10.62
N ALA A 236 -17.51 -5.57 -11.66
CA ALA A 236 -17.30 -4.12 -11.65
C ALA A 236 -18.61 -3.32 -11.55
N ARG A 237 -19.76 -3.88 -11.95
CA ARG A 237 -21.08 -3.23 -11.80
C ARG A 237 -21.47 -2.97 -10.35
N TYR A 238 -20.98 -3.81 -9.42
CA TYR A 238 -21.35 -3.69 -8.01
C TYR A 238 -20.86 -2.40 -7.36
N ARG A 239 -19.86 -1.72 -7.95
CA ARG A 239 -19.38 -0.43 -7.45
C ARG A 239 -20.52 0.56 -7.20
N GLU A 240 -21.51 0.63 -8.09
CA GLU A 240 -22.60 1.60 -7.96
C GLU A 240 -23.43 1.39 -6.68
N SER A 241 -23.62 0.13 -6.28
CA SER A 241 -24.47 -0.24 -5.14
C SER A 241 -23.70 -0.50 -3.85
N LEU A 242 -22.43 -0.90 -3.91
CA LEU A 242 -21.64 -1.32 -2.76
C LEU A 242 -20.53 -0.33 -2.35
N ARG A 243 -20.43 0.83 -3.01
CA ARG A 243 -19.44 1.86 -2.63
C ARG A 243 -19.70 2.43 -1.22
N TRP A 244 -18.84 2.05 -0.27
CA TRP A 244 -18.99 2.44 1.14
C TRP A 244 -17.89 3.40 1.64
N PHE A 245 -16.73 3.42 0.97
CA PHE A 245 -15.53 4.10 1.47
C PHE A 245 -15.37 5.51 0.93
N ASP A 246 -15.45 5.68 -0.39
CA ASP A 246 -15.37 6.98 -1.06
C ASP A 246 -16.66 7.80 -0.99
N THR A 247 -17.64 7.31 -0.25
CA THR A 247 -18.89 7.99 0.10
C THR A 247 -18.89 8.54 1.53
N LEU A 248 -17.82 8.32 2.30
CA LEU A 248 -17.71 8.79 3.68
C LEU A 248 -17.73 10.33 3.76
N PRO A 249 -18.32 10.93 4.82
CA PRO A 249 -18.59 12.37 4.87
C PRO A 249 -17.35 13.28 4.74
N LEU A 250 -16.19 12.81 5.20
CA LEU A 250 -14.92 13.55 5.15
C LEU A 250 -13.93 12.94 4.15
N PHE A 251 -14.39 12.05 3.27
CA PHE A 251 -13.52 11.39 2.29
C PHE A 251 -12.70 12.41 1.48
N GLY A 252 -11.39 12.19 1.38
CA GLY A 252 -10.46 13.07 0.67
C GLY A 252 -10.16 14.41 1.35
N ARG A 253 -10.82 14.75 2.47
CA ARG A 253 -10.55 15.99 3.21
C ARG A 253 -9.30 15.82 4.06
N ARG A 254 -8.38 16.78 3.97
CA ARG A 254 -7.22 16.88 4.87
C ARG A 254 -7.59 17.73 6.07
N VAL A 255 -7.40 17.21 7.28
CA VAL A 255 -7.70 17.91 8.53
C VAL A 255 -6.44 17.94 9.38
N ALA A 256 -6.00 19.15 9.75
CA ALA A 256 -4.88 19.31 10.68
C ALA A 256 -5.41 19.37 12.12
N VAL A 257 -4.87 18.54 13.01
CA VAL A 257 -5.19 18.56 14.44
C VAL A 257 -3.98 19.08 15.20
N THR A 258 -4.13 20.27 15.80
CA THR A 258 -3.02 21.09 16.33
C THR A 258 -2.79 20.97 17.84
N ARG A 259 -3.72 20.33 18.57
CA ARG A 259 -3.70 20.22 20.04
C ARG A 259 -3.76 18.76 20.49
N THR A 260 -2.73 17.99 20.16
CA THR A 260 -2.62 16.57 20.56
C THR A 260 -1.42 16.36 21.47
N ARG A 261 -1.56 15.48 22.47
CA ARG A 261 -0.41 14.78 23.07
C ARG A 261 0.06 13.77 22.02
N GLU A 262 1.36 13.60 21.84
CA GLU A 262 1.91 12.62 20.89
C GLU A 262 1.23 11.25 21.08
N GLY A 263 0.61 10.74 20.00
CA GLY A 263 0.28 9.33 19.87
C GLY A 263 -1.08 8.84 20.40
N ASN A 264 -2.03 9.69 20.82
CA ASN A 264 -3.37 9.25 21.27
C ASN A 264 -4.47 10.33 21.11
N SER A 265 -4.74 10.76 19.88
CA SER A 265 -5.85 11.67 19.60
C SER A 265 -7.12 10.91 19.26
N ARG A 266 -8.04 10.77 20.23
CA ARG A 266 -9.41 10.28 19.98
C ARG A 266 -10.09 11.06 18.83
N LEU A 267 -9.75 12.34 18.68
CA LEU A 267 -10.26 13.18 17.60
C LEU A 267 -9.73 12.72 16.23
N LYS A 268 -8.46 12.31 16.14
CA LYS A 268 -7.90 11.74 14.92
C LYS A 268 -8.67 10.49 14.50
N GLU A 269 -8.83 9.53 15.42
CA GLU A 269 -9.54 8.28 15.14
C GLU A 269 -10.97 8.54 14.65
N LEU A 270 -11.68 9.49 15.28
CA LEU A 270 -13.04 9.87 14.88
C LEU A 270 -13.08 10.50 13.48
N LEU A 271 -12.09 11.32 13.12
CA LEU A 271 -12.01 11.96 11.81
C LEU A 271 -11.62 10.95 10.72
N GLU A 272 -10.64 10.09 10.99
CA GLU A 272 -10.20 9.01 10.08
C GLU A 272 -11.35 8.02 9.83
N ALA A 273 -12.12 7.64 10.85
CA ALA A 273 -13.31 6.80 10.72
C ALA A 273 -14.41 7.42 9.84
N ARG A 274 -14.35 8.74 9.58
CA ARG A 274 -15.24 9.46 8.67
C ARG A 274 -14.60 9.75 7.30
N GLY A 275 -13.43 9.16 7.02
CA GLY A 275 -12.73 9.26 5.74
C GLY A 275 -11.72 10.40 5.62
N ALA A 276 -11.45 11.13 6.70
CA ALA A 276 -10.50 12.24 6.67
C ALA A 276 -9.05 11.74 6.66
N ASN A 277 -8.18 12.48 5.95
CA ASN A 277 -6.74 12.38 6.11
C ASN A 277 -6.29 13.32 7.22
N VAL A 278 -5.90 12.78 8.37
CA VAL A 278 -5.58 13.57 9.55
C VAL A 278 -4.07 13.78 9.67
N LEU A 279 -3.66 15.04 9.69
CA LEU A 279 -2.30 15.45 9.99
C LEU A 279 -2.25 15.89 11.46
N GLU A 280 -1.54 15.13 12.30
CA GLU A 280 -1.25 15.55 13.66
C GLU A 280 -0.08 16.52 13.65
N VAL A 281 -0.32 17.73 14.18
CA VAL A 281 0.68 18.77 14.31
C VAL A 281 0.78 19.10 15.80
N PRO A 282 1.57 18.34 16.58
CA PRO A 282 1.70 18.60 18.01
C PRO A 282 2.47 19.92 18.21
N LEU A 283 1.74 21.00 18.51
CA LEU A 283 2.33 22.33 18.73
C LEU A 283 2.82 22.54 20.18
N ILE A 284 2.69 21.53 21.05
CA ILE A 284 3.05 21.61 22.47
C ILE A 284 3.93 20.41 22.83
N LYS A 285 5.16 20.66 23.28
CA LYS A 285 6.08 19.65 23.80
C LYS A 285 6.21 19.81 25.31
N PHE A 286 5.86 18.78 26.07
CA PHE A 286 6.17 18.72 27.50
C PHE A 286 7.60 18.21 27.68
N ALA A 287 8.42 18.98 28.37
CA ALA A 287 9.76 18.57 28.78
C ALA A 287 9.82 18.50 30.31
N PRO A 288 10.63 17.61 30.90
CA PRO A 288 10.93 17.66 32.33
C PRO A 288 11.46 19.05 32.67
N SER A 289 10.99 19.63 33.78
CA SER A 289 11.58 20.87 34.29
C SER A 289 13.04 20.60 34.65
N SER A 290 13.95 21.45 34.19
CA SER A 290 15.35 21.46 34.67
C SER A 290 15.45 21.88 36.14
N ASP A 291 14.36 22.42 36.71
CA ASP A 291 14.26 22.79 38.13
C ASP A 291 12.89 22.40 38.70
N PRO A 292 12.74 21.15 39.18
CA PRO A 292 11.51 20.68 39.81
C PRO A 292 11.18 21.41 41.12
N GLN A 293 12.19 21.91 41.83
CA GLN A 293 12.01 22.54 43.14
C GLN A 293 11.42 23.95 43.00
N THR A 294 11.90 24.74 42.04
CA THR A 294 11.33 26.06 41.73
C THR A 294 9.91 25.93 41.22
N LEU A 295 9.64 24.97 40.33
CA LEU A 295 8.27 24.71 39.87
C LEU A 295 7.34 24.37 41.04
N HIS A 296 7.77 23.48 41.94
CA HIS A 296 6.98 23.12 43.12
C HIS A 296 6.74 24.33 44.05
N ARG A 297 7.77 25.14 44.31
CA ARG A 297 7.66 26.35 45.14
C ARG A 297 6.67 27.36 44.54
N THR A 298 6.76 27.62 43.23
CA THR A 298 5.86 28.55 42.53
C THR A 298 4.41 28.04 42.52
N LEU A 299 4.20 26.74 42.30
CA LEU A 299 2.86 26.14 42.38
C LEU A 299 2.27 26.22 43.78
N SER A 300 3.07 25.97 44.82
CA SER A 300 2.65 26.11 46.21
C SER A 300 2.27 27.54 46.55
N GLN A 301 3.01 28.54 46.05
CA GLN A 301 2.70 29.96 46.23
C GLN A 301 1.39 30.38 45.53
N LEU A 302 1.12 29.85 44.33
CA LEU A 302 -0.14 30.08 43.60
C LEU A 302 -1.34 29.46 44.32
N SER A 303 -1.15 28.32 44.99
CA SER A 303 -2.22 27.66 45.78
C SER A 303 -2.53 28.35 47.11
N SER A 304 -1.61 29.18 47.61
CA SER A 304 -1.76 29.88 48.90
C SER A 304 -2.42 31.26 48.82
N GLY A 305 -2.90 31.69 47.64
CA GLY A 305 -3.76 32.86 47.50
C GLY A 305 -3.29 34.14 48.22
N GLN A 306 -2.10 34.64 47.88
CA GLN A 306 -1.78 36.06 48.01
C GLN A 306 -1.77 36.71 46.62
#